data_AF-A0A2H6MWB7-F1
#
_entry.id   AF-A0A2H6MWB7-F1
#
_cell.length_a   1.000
_cell.length_b   1.000
_cell.length_c   1.000
_cell.angle_alpha   90.00
_cell.angle_beta   90.00
_cell.angle_gamma   90.00
#
_symmetry.space_group_name_H-M   'P 1'
#
loop_
_entity.id
_entity.type
_entity.pdbx_description
1 polymer ?
#
loop_
_entity_poly.entity_id
_entity_poly.type
_entity_poly.pdbx_seq_one_letter_code
_entity_poly.pdbx_strand_id
1 'polypeptide(L)'
;CLSDGHWSEPIPICEAMHCSELPPLAHGSMSCSGPSGNSAWNSTCNFACEEGFKLSGSSELQCDDSGHWDASQPECEVVKCVAVQPPEMGIAKHSSNDTNPSFKSVYEFSCMKGYTLKGSSHIHCSS
;
A
#
# COMPACT_ATOMS: atom_id res chain seq x y z
N CYS A 1 31.52 43.99 -8.53
CA CYS A 1 30.93 45.13 -7.81
C CYS A 1 30.99 46.35 -8.72
N LEU A 2 29.86 47.01 -8.95
CA LEU A 2 29.73 48.28 -9.67
C LEU A 2 30.48 49.40 -8.93
N SER A 3 30.75 50.50 -9.63
CA SER A 3 31.49 51.67 -9.10
C SER A 3 30.80 52.38 -7.93
N ASP A 4 29.52 52.06 -7.68
CA ASP A 4 28.70 52.53 -6.56
C ASP A 4 28.77 51.62 -5.32
N GLY A 5 29.61 50.58 -5.33
CA GLY A 5 29.75 49.65 -4.22
C GLY A 5 28.68 48.55 -4.14
N HIS A 6 27.82 48.40 -5.16
CA HIS A 6 26.81 47.36 -5.21
C HIS A 6 27.23 46.17 -6.10
N TRP A 7 26.75 44.96 -5.78
CA TRP A 7 26.95 43.82 -6.67
C TRP A 7 26.19 44.04 -7.98
N SER A 8 26.80 43.64 -9.09
CA SER A 8 26.18 43.77 -10.43
C SER A 8 24.92 42.94 -10.58
N GLU A 9 24.79 41.90 -9.75
CA GLU A 9 23.70 40.94 -9.73
C GLU A 9 23.31 40.67 -8.26
N PRO A 10 22.06 40.26 -7.99
CA PRO A 10 21.65 39.83 -6.66
C PRO A 10 22.40 38.56 -6.22
N ILE A 11 22.49 38.37 -4.90
CA ILE A 11 23.04 37.14 -4.32
C ILE A 11 22.10 35.98 -4.68
N PRO A 12 22.62 34.85 -5.22
CA PRO A 12 21.78 33.71 -5.57
C PRO A 12 21.17 33.06 -4.33
N ILE A 13 19.99 32.47 -4.49
CA ILE A 13 19.27 31.71 -3.45
C ILE A 13 19.57 30.22 -3.65
N CYS A 14 19.85 29.52 -2.57
CA CYS A 14 19.98 28.06 -2.58
C CYS A 14 18.62 27.44 -2.24
N GLU A 15 18.03 26.72 -3.20
CA GLU A 15 16.79 25.97 -3.01
C GLU A 15 17.08 24.48 -2.84
N ALA A 16 16.24 23.79 -2.07
CA ALA A 16 16.37 22.35 -1.87
C ALA A 16 16.09 21.61 -3.18
N MET A 17 16.74 20.47 -3.40
CA MET A 17 16.36 19.58 -4.49
C MET A 17 15.00 18.96 -4.20
N HIS A 18 14.20 18.74 -5.23
CA HIS A 18 12.88 18.13 -5.11
C HIS A 18 12.87 16.77 -5.79
N CYS A 19 12.42 15.76 -5.08
CA CYS A 19 12.11 14.46 -5.62
C CYS A 19 10.83 14.47 -6.45
N SER A 20 10.74 13.49 -7.35
CA SER A 20 9.55 13.26 -8.17
C SER A 20 8.30 13.10 -7.31
N GLU A 21 7.20 13.72 -7.72
CA GLU A 21 5.92 13.58 -7.02
C GLU A 21 5.43 12.13 -7.13
N LEU A 22 5.11 11.52 -5.99
CA LEU A 22 4.61 10.16 -5.92
C LEU A 22 3.10 10.14 -6.16
N PRO A 23 2.58 9.21 -6.98
CA PRO A 23 1.15 9.07 -7.18
C PRO A 23 0.45 8.57 -5.91
N PRO A 24 -0.88 8.75 -5.79
CA PRO A 24 -1.64 8.24 -4.66
C PRO A 24 -1.52 6.72 -4.52
N LEU A 25 -1.34 6.23 -3.28
CA LEU A 25 -1.29 4.81 -2.98
C LEU A 25 -2.71 4.21 -3.04
N ALA A 26 -2.94 3.25 -3.93
CA ALA A 26 -4.21 2.53 -4.00
C ALA A 26 -4.39 1.62 -2.77
N HIS A 27 -5.61 1.56 -2.21
CA HIS A 27 -5.93 0.76 -1.02
C HIS A 27 -5.02 1.05 0.19
N GLY A 28 -4.63 2.31 0.33
CA GLY A 28 -3.72 2.76 1.37
C GLY A 28 -3.69 4.28 1.50
N SER A 29 -2.79 4.74 2.35
CA SER A 29 -2.53 6.13 2.64
C SER A 29 -1.02 6.38 2.61
N MET A 30 -0.65 7.58 2.15
CA MET A 30 0.74 8.04 2.16
C MET A 30 0.82 9.37 2.91
N SER A 31 1.86 9.52 3.71
CA SER A 31 2.12 10.74 4.49
C SER A 31 3.57 11.13 4.37
N CYS A 32 3.82 12.25 3.70
CA CYS A 32 5.15 12.77 3.45
C CYS A 32 5.40 14.02 4.29
N SER A 33 6.58 14.10 4.91
CA SER A 33 6.99 15.23 5.73
C SER A 33 8.48 15.50 5.56
N GLY A 34 8.85 16.77 5.43
CA GLY A 34 10.24 17.19 5.29
C GLY A 34 10.45 18.63 5.72
N PRO A 35 11.70 19.03 6.00
CA PRO A 35 12.03 20.37 6.54
C PRO A 35 11.74 21.50 5.56
N SER A 36 11.84 21.23 4.26
CA SER A 36 11.69 22.19 3.15
C SER A 36 10.50 21.86 2.24
N GLY A 37 9.65 20.90 2.64
CA GLY A 37 8.49 20.45 1.86
C GLY A 37 8.37 18.93 1.84
N ASN A 38 7.24 18.44 1.34
CA ASN A 38 6.89 17.02 1.37
C ASN A 38 7.70 16.17 0.37
N SER A 39 8.20 16.78 -0.70
CA SER A 39 9.03 16.15 -1.73
C SER A 39 10.44 16.76 -1.81
N ALA A 40 10.87 17.53 -0.82
CA ALA A 40 12.18 18.15 -0.84
C ALA A 40 13.27 17.20 -0.31
N TRP A 41 14.54 17.50 -0.59
CA TRP A 41 15.68 16.76 -0.06
C TRP A 41 15.54 16.49 1.44
N ASN A 42 15.80 15.25 1.85
CA ASN A 42 15.62 14.79 3.22
C ASN A 42 14.17 14.79 3.72
N SER A 43 13.18 14.82 2.81
CA SER A 43 11.80 14.48 3.14
C SER A 43 11.61 12.97 3.21
N THR A 44 10.64 12.56 4.01
CA THR A 44 10.35 11.16 4.28
C THR A 44 8.87 10.90 4.06
N CYS A 45 8.54 9.90 3.25
CA CYS A 45 7.18 9.45 2.97
C CYS A 45 6.93 8.10 3.62
N ASN A 46 5.93 8.04 4.49
CA ASN A 46 5.47 6.81 5.12
C ASN A 46 4.22 6.28 4.42
N PHE A 47 4.14 4.96 4.25
CA PHE A 47 3.05 4.26 3.57
C PHE A 47 2.34 3.30 4.51
N ALA A 48 1.01 3.33 4.50
CA ALA A 48 0.18 2.44 5.30
C ALA A 48 -0.99 1.93 4.45
N CYS A 49 -1.21 0.61 4.44
CA CYS A 49 -2.32 0.00 3.72
C CYS A 49 -3.61 0.01 4.53
N GLU A 50 -4.74 0.01 3.82
CA GLU A 50 -6.07 -0.20 4.41
C GLU A 50 -6.21 -1.60 5.00
N GLU A 51 -7.22 -1.79 5.85
CA GLU A 51 -7.54 -3.10 6.44
C GLU A 51 -7.77 -4.16 5.35
N GLY A 52 -7.13 -5.32 5.49
CA GLY A 52 -7.20 -6.39 4.50
C GLY A 52 -6.24 -6.27 3.33
N PHE A 53 -5.36 -5.26 3.36
CA PHE A 53 -4.23 -5.13 2.45
C PHE A 53 -2.92 -5.15 3.24
N LYS A 54 -1.88 -5.73 2.62
CA LYS A 54 -0.54 -5.81 3.17
C LYS A 54 0.41 -5.03 2.26
N LEU A 55 1.27 -4.24 2.87
CA LEU A 55 2.29 -3.49 2.14
C LEU A 55 3.35 -4.43 1.55
N SER A 56 3.60 -4.27 0.26
CA SER A 56 4.58 -4.99 -0.54
C SER A 56 5.64 -4.00 -0.99
N GLY A 57 6.81 -4.03 -0.36
CA GLY A 57 7.90 -3.06 -0.57
C GLY A 57 8.31 -2.32 0.70
N SER A 58 8.94 -1.15 0.53
CA SER A 58 9.41 -0.31 1.63
C SER A 58 8.26 0.45 2.30
N SER A 59 8.17 0.41 3.63
CA SER A 59 7.19 1.20 4.41
C SER A 59 7.49 2.69 4.45
N GLU A 60 8.71 3.05 4.13
CA GLU A 60 9.22 4.41 4.14
C GLU A 60 10.08 4.64 2.90
N LEU A 61 9.97 5.83 2.32
CA LEU A 61 10.86 6.34 1.29
C LEU A 61 11.49 7.65 1.73
N GLN A 62 12.76 7.85 1.41
CA GLN A 62 13.49 9.08 1.70
C GLN A 62 13.98 9.74 0.40
N CYS A 63 13.81 11.06 0.32
CA CYS A 63 14.28 11.85 -0.81
C CYS A 63 15.80 12.11 -0.70
N ASP A 64 16.56 11.60 -1.67
CA ASP A 64 18.01 11.68 -1.71
C ASP A 64 18.52 13.03 -2.28
N ASP A 65 19.85 13.24 -2.23
CA ASP A 65 20.49 14.44 -2.78
C ASP A 65 20.56 14.46 -4.32
N SER A 66 20.17 13.37 -4.98
CA SER A 66 20.07 13.28 -6.43
C SER A 66 18.70 13.71 -6.97
N GLY A 67 17.72 13.96 -6.10
CA GLY A 67 16.34 14.26 -6.47
C GLY A 67 15.52 13.00 -6.80
N HIS A 68 15.91 11.85 -6.24
CA HIS A 68 15.20 10.59 -6.37
C HIS A 68 14.84 10.01 -5.00
N TRP A 69 13.80 9.19 -4.98
CA TRP A 69 13.48 8.40 -3.79
C TRP A 69 14.47 7.23 -3.69
N ASP A 70 14.90 6.93 -2.48
CA ASP A 70 15.81 5.84 -2.13
C ASP A 70 15.32 4.44 -2.57
N ALA A 71 14.01 4.28 -2.71
CA ALA A 71 13.38 3.09 -3.28
C ALA A 71 12.12 3.42 -4.09
N SER A 72 11.58 2.39 -4.76
CA SER A 72 10.32 2.48 -5.49
C SER A 72 9.12 2.52 -4.53
N GLN A 73 8.06 3.23 -4.93
CA GLN A 73 6.80 3.25 -4.20
C GLN A 73 6.27 1.83 -3.94
N PRO A 74 5.90 1.49 -2.69
CA PRO A 74 5.33 0.19 -2.37
C PRO A 74 3.91 0.05 -2.91
N GLU A 75 3.44 -1.19 -3.00
CA GLU A 75 2.06 -1.50 -3.38
C GLU A 75 1.30 -2.14 -2.20
N CYS A 76 -0.01 -1.88 -2.11
CA CYS A 76 -0.89 -2.56 -1.16
C CYS A 76 -1.52 -3.77 -1.82
N GLU A 77 -1.05 -4.96 -1.44
CA GLU A 77 -1.57 -6.23 -1.95
C GLU A 77 -2.67 -6.75 -1.04
N VAL A 78 -3.78 -7.20 -1.61
CA VAL A 78 -4.87 -7.79 -0.82
C VAL A 78 -4.37 -9.04 -0.08
N VAL A 79 -4.72 -9.15 1.21
CA VAL A 79 -4.39 -10.32 2.02
C VAL A 79 -5.07 -11.54 1.42
N LYS A 80 -4.28 -12.55 1.08
CA LYS A 80 -4.74 -13.83 0.53
C LYS A 80 -4.94 -14.82 1.66
N CYS A 81 -6.10 -15.45 1.69
CA CYS A 81 -6.39 -16.56 2.59
C CYS A 81 -6.02 -17.90 1.94
N VAL A 82 -5.90 -18.94 2.77
CA VAL A 82 -5.70 -20.31 2.28
C VAL A 82 -7.00 -20.80 1.65
N ALA A 83 -6.91 -21.33 0.42
CA ALA A 83 -8.03 -21.98 -0.24
C ALA A 83 -8.53 -23.16 0.59
N VAL A 84 -9.83 -23.19 0.84
CA VAL A 84 -10.44 -24.24 1.66
C VAL A 84 -10.88 -25.39 0.77
N GLN A 85 -10.49 -26.61 1.17
CA GLN A 85 -10.96 -27.82 0.52
C GLN A 85 -12.39 -28.15 0.98
N PRO A 86 -13.26 -28.63 0.08
CA PRO A 86 -14.60 -29.04 0.47
C PRO A 86 -14.54 -30.22 1.46
N PRO A 87 -15.38 -30.23 2.50
CA PRO A 87 -15.45 -31.33 3.45
C PRO A 87 -15.95 -32.62 2.80
N GLU A 88 -15.62 -33.77 3.39
CA GLU A 88 -16.11 -35.08 2.92
C GLU A 88 -17.64 -35.10 2.93
N MET A 89 -18.23 -35.54 1.81
CA MET A 89 -19.68 -35.52 1.57
C MET A 89 -20.35 -34.13 1.64
N GLY A 90 -19.58 -33.04 1.45
CA GLY A 90 -20.07 -31.67 1.40
C GLY A 90 -19.56 -30.88 0.18
N ILE A 91 -20.13 -29.69 0.00
CA ILE A 91 -19.81 -28.74 -1.07
C ILE A 91 -19.36 -27.45 -0.40
N ALA A 92 -18.24 -26.90 -0.85
CA ALA A 92 -17.79 -25.56 -0.49
C ALA A 92 -17.97 -24.64 -1.71
N LYS A 93 -18.85 -23.64 -1.60
CA LYS A 93 -19.05 -22.61 -2.62
C LYS A 93 -18.29 -21.36 -2.22
N HIS A 94 -17.40 -20.91 -3.10
CA HIS A 94 -16.70 -19.64 -2.91
C HIS A 94 -17.57 -18.49 -3.42
N SER A 95 -17.61 -17.39 -2.69
CA SER A 95 -18.39 -16.20 -3.05
C SER A 95 -17.86 -15.46 -4.28
N SER A 96 -16.58 -15.60 -4.60
CA SER A 96 -16.01 -15.06 -5.85
C SER A 96 -15.63 -16.20 -6.79
N ASN A 97 -15.63 -15.91 -8.09
CA ASN A 97 -15.16 -16.86 -9.10
C ASN A 97 -13.62 -16.96 -9.16
N ASP A 98 -12.95 -16.27 -8.23
CA ASP A 98 -11.49 -16.24 -8.14
C ASP A 98 -10.97 -17.53 -7.51
N THR A 99 -9.84 -18.00 -8.00
CA THR A 99 -9.26 -19.28 -7.56
C THR A 99 -8.57 -19.14 -6.19
N ASN A 100 -8.27 -17.89 -5.80
CA ASN A 100 -7.63 -17.57 -4.53
C ASN A 100 -8.56 -16.73 -3.65
N PRO A 101 -8.90 -17.18 -2.43
CA PRO A 101 -9.68 -16.34 -1.52
C PRO A 101 -8.83 -15.18 -1.01
N SER A 102 -9.42 -14.00 -0.96
CA SER A 102 -8.80 -12.77 -0.48
C SER A 102 -9.59 -12.19 0.69
N PHE A 103 -9.13 -11.10 1.29
CA PHE A 103 -9.89 -10.37 2.30
C PHE A 103 -11.34 -10.14 1.86
N LYS A 104 -12.30 -10.39 2.77
CA LYS A 104 -13.76 -10.40 2.53
C LYS A 104 -14.32 -11.54 1.66
N SER A 105 -13.49 -12.47 1.16
CA SER A 105 -14.00 -13.70 0.55
C SER A 105 -14.78 -14.54 1.56
N VAL A 106 -15.92 -15.09 1.13
CA VAL A 106 -16.79 -15.96 1.93
C VAL A 106 -16.86 -17.33 1.29
N TYR A 107 -16.76 -18.39 2.10
CA TYR A 107 -17.12 -19.75 1.69
C TYR A 107 -18.41 -20.17 2.36
N GLU A 108 -19.34 -20.69 1.57
CA GLU A 108 -20.59 -21.29 2.02
C GLU A 108 -20.49 -22.81 1.92
N PHE A 109 -20.78 -23.50 3.02
CA PHE A 109 -20.76 -24.95 3.11
C PHE A 109 -22.17 -25.53 3.07
N SER A 110 -22.34 -26.58 2.27
CA SER A 110 -23.60 -27.32 2.16
C SER A 110 -23.33 -28.81 2.17
N CYS A 111 -24.11 -29.58 2.94
CA CYS A 111 -24.00 -31.04 2.98
C CYS A 111 -24.85 -31.70 1.88
N MET A 112 -24.39 -32.85 1.39
CA MET A 112 -25.21 -33.68 0.50
C MET A 112 -26.44 -34.26 1.22
N LYS A 113 -27.43 -34.69 0.44
CA LYS A 113 -28.69 -35.24 0.96
C LYS A 113 -28.41 -36.40 1.94
N GLY A 114 -28.97 -36.30 3.14
CA GLY A 114 -28.80 -37.30 4.21
C GLY A 114 -27.71 -36.96 5.23
N TYR A 115 -26.95 -35.89 5.01
CA TYR A 115 -25.92 -35.41 5.94
C TYR A 115 -26.35 -34.07 6.56
N THR A 116 -26.01 -33.88 7.83
CA THR A 116 -26.31 -32.64 8.57
C THR A 116 -25.02 -31.90 8.85
N LEU A 117 -24.98 -30.61 8.49
CA LEU A 117 -23.84 -29.75 8.77
C LEU A 117 -23.72 -29.52 10.28
N LYS A 118 -22.50 -29.70 10.82
CA LYS A 118 -22.16 -29.42 12.21
C LYS A 118 -21.14 -28.27 12.23
N GLY A 119 -21.49 -27.15 12.85
CA GLY A 119 -20.65 -25.96 12.93
C GLY A 119 -21.13 -24.82 12.03
N SER A 120 -20.22 -23.93 11.64
CA SER A 120 -20.54 -22.75 10.83
C SER A 120 -20.82 -23.12 9.37
N SER A 121 -21.94 -22.65 8.83
CA SER A 121 -22.26 -22.76 7.40
C SER A 121 -21.51 -21.77 6.53
N HIS A 122 -20.92 -20.73 7.12
CA HIS A 122 -20.17 -19.71 6.41
C HIS A 122 -18.86 -19.45 7.14
N ILE A 123 -17.78 -19.30 6.39
CA ILE A 123 -16.52 -18.74 6.89
C ILE A 123 -16.14 -17.56 6.02
N HIS A 124 -15.53 -16.55 6.62
CA HIS A 124 -15.06 -15.36 5.92
C HIS A 124 -13.57 -15.16 6.17
N CYS A 125 -12.86 -14.65 5.17
CA CYS A 125 -11.47 -14.24 5.29
C CYS A 125 -11.40 -12.89 6.01
N SER A 126 -10.98 -12.90 7.28
CA SER A 126 -10.67 -11.71 8.07
C SER A 126 -9.16 -11.42 8.04
N SER A 127 -8.80 -10.13 8.12
CA SER A 127 -7.43 -9.64 8.22
C SER A 127 -6.84 -9.82 9.61
#